data_AF-A0A0L8GRD4-F1
#
_entry.id   AF-A0A0L8GRD4-F1
#
_cell.length_a   1.000
_cell.length_b   1.000
_cell.length_c   1.000
_cell.angle_alpha   90.00
_cell.angle_beta   90.00
_cell.angle_gamma   90.00
#
_symmetry.space_group_name_H-M   'P 1'
#
loop_
_entity.id
_entity.type
_entity.pdbx_description
1 polymer ?
#
loop_
_entity_poly.entity_id
_entity_poly.type
_entity_poly.pdbx_seq_one_letter_code
_entity_poly.pdbx_strand_id
1 'polypeptide(L)'
;MVYLHEHCFCEVLNLNENNKITTDLADIFKSVDFIILIHSEGYSKQVTAWKEKILYPELCKSNPSILLQIMNDTVTNCIDCAMNYTNPNYLAPKNKSKQLFIIPDNMTELVCYIHNIKLDSTDEENIPLIEEHIYSSDDGLAMTNAIDRATEYELLHDDWFLKLHPHSFTI
;
A
#
# COMPACT_ATOMS: atom_id res chain seq x y z
N MET A 1 9.83 -0.62 -5.71
CA MET A 1 10.12 -1.90 -5.02
C MET A 1 11.42 -1.81 -4.23
N VAL A 2 12.46 -1.20 -4.80
CA VAL A 2 13.75 -0.91 -4.12
C VAL A 2 13.56 -0.13 -2.82
N TYR A 3 12.75 0.94 -2.81
CA TYR A 3 12.56 1.78 -1.63
C TYR A 3 12.16 1.04 -0.33
N LEU A 4 11.13 0.18 -0.34
CA LEU A 4 10.73 -0.55 0.87
C LEU A 4 11.77 -1.61 1.29
N HIS A 5 12.47 -2.21 0.32
CA HIS A 5 13.55 -3.14 0.62
C HIS A 5 14.70 -2.44 1.35
N GLU A 6 15.15 -1.30 0.81
CA GLU A 6 16.26 -0.52 1.35
C GLU A 6 15.93 0.16 2.69
N HIS A 7 14.69 0.66 2.86
CA HIS A 7 14.34 1.47 4.03
C HIS A 7 13.55 0.72 5.10
N CYS A 8 12.90 -0.40 4.80
CA CYS A 8 12.25 -1.25 5.81
C CYS A 8 13.08 -2.47 6.22
N PHE A 9 14.25 -2.68 5.62
CA PHE A 9 15.13 -3.81 5.89
C PHE A 9 14.39 -5.16 5.78
N CYS A 10 13.54 -5.29 4.76
CA CYS A 10 12.72 -6.47 4.53
C CYS A 10 12.82 -6.96 3.07
N GLU A 11 12.68 -8.27 2.86
CA GLU A 11 12.52 -8.81 1.51
C GLU A 11 11.11 -8.49 0.98
N VAL A 12 11.04 -7.90 -0.22
CA VAL A 12 9.77 -7.50 -0.83
C VAL A 12 9.40 -8.47 -1.94
N LEU A 13 8.28 -9.19 -1.76
CA LEU A 13 7.72 -10.04 -2.80
C LEU A 13 6.77 -9.22 -3.70
N ASN A 14 7.18 -8.92 -4.93
CA ASN A 14 6.28 -8.33 -5.93
C ASN A 14 5.52 -9.41 -6.70
N LEU A 15 4.20 -9.42 -6.53
CA LEU A 15 3.31 -10.37 -7.17
C LEU A 15 3.10 -10.08 -8.68
N ASN A 16 3.35 -8.86 -9.15
CA ASN A 16 3.17 -8.50 -10.56
C ASN A 16 4.34 -8.89 -11.48
N GLU A 17 5.54 -9.11 -10.92
CA GLU A 17 6.72 -9.51 -11.72
C GLU A 17 6.82 -11.02 -11.94
N ASN A 18 6.10 -11.81 -11.13
CA ASN A 18 6.02 -13.24 -11.31
C ASN A 18 4.95 -13.59 -12.34
N ASN A 19 5.33 -13.60 -13.62
CA ASN A 19 4.52 -14.07 -14.77
C ASN A 19 4.00 -15.53 -14.65
N LYS A 20 4.29 -16.21 -13.53
CA LYS A 20 3.82 -17.54 -13.18
C LYS A 20 3.46 -17.58 -11.69
N ILE A 21 2.44 -16.84 -11.27
CA ILE A 21 1.72 -17.24 -10.05
C ILE A 21 0.95 -18.52 -10.39
N THR A 22 1.65 -19.65 -10.39
CA THR A 22 1.07 -21.00 -10.43
C THR A 22 0.74 -21.51 -9.03
N THR A 23 1.20 -20.78 -8.00
CA THR A 23 1.06 -21.10 -6.58
C THR A 23 -0.23 -20.48 -6.05
N ASP A 24 -0.93 -21.20 -5.17
CA ASP A 24 -2.11 -20.70 -4.48
C ASP A 24 -1.73 -19.45 -3.66
N LEU A 25 -2.46 -18.34 -3.85
CA LEU A 25 -2.23 -17.10 -3.11
C LEU A 25 -2.36 -17.31 -1.59
N ALA A 26 -3.15 -18.31 -1.17
CA ALA A 26 -3.22 -18.71 0.23
C ALA A 26 -1.89 -19.21 0.79
N ASP A 27 -1.06 -19.89 -0.02
CA ASP A 27 0.27 -20.34 0.41
C ASP A 27 1.27 -19.19 0.44
N ILE A 28 1.15 -18.24 -0.50
CA ILE A 28 1.92 -17.00 -0.47
C ILE A 28 1.62 -16.20 0.80
N PHE A 29 0.34 -16.01 1.14
CA PHE A 29 -0.04 -15.27 2.34
C PHE A 29 0.41 -15.94 3.64
N LYS A 30 0.54 -17.27 3.67
CA LYS A 30 1.13 -18.01 4.81
C LYS A 30 2.64 -17.90 4.89
N SER A 31 3.31 -17.62 3.77
CA SER A 31 4.77 -17.56 3.69
C SER A 31 5.37 -16.21 4.05
N VAL A 32 4.53 -15.17 4.16
CA VAL A 32 4.96 -13.80 4.46
C VAL A 32 4.63 -13.42 5.90
N ASP A 33 5.52 -12.69 6.55
CA ASP A 33 5.32 -12.22 7.93
C ASP A 33 4.23 -11.14 8.02
N PHE A 34 4.14 -10.27 7.00
CA PHE A 34 3.13 -9.22 6.90
C PHE A 34 2.86 -8.83 5.44
N ILE A 35 1.75 -8.13 5.23
CA ILE A 35 1.35 -7.56 3.94
C ILE A 35 1.14 -6.06 4.08
N ILE A 36 1.89 -5.26 3.33
CA ILE A 36 1.67 -3.82 3.25
C ILE A 36 0.52 -3.54 2.25
N LEU A 37 -0.54 -2.91 2.73
CA LEU A 37 -1.67 -2.46 1.92
C LEU A 37 -1.55 -0.96 1.66
N ILE A 38 -1.23 -0.58 0.42
CA ILE A 38 -1.12 0.84 0.03
C ILE A 38 -2.50 1.34 -0.42
N HIS A 39 -3.08 2.24 0.38
CA HIS A 39 -4.34 2.90 0.08
C HIS A 39 -4.17 3.85 -1.12
N SER A 40 -5.07 3.69 -2.09
CA SER A 40 -5.13 4.45 -3.35
C SER A 40 -6.56 4.47 -3.85
N GLU A 41 -6.86 5.28 -4.87
CA GLU A 41 -8.20 5.33 -5.46
C GLU A 41 -8.69 3.94 -5.90
N GLY A 42 -7.80 3.14 -6.50
CA GLY A 42 -8.09 1.77 -6.92
C GLY A 42 -8.38 0.83 -5.76
N TYR A 43 -7.64 0.94 -4.65
CA TYR A 43 -7.90 0.17 -3.44
C TYR A 43 -9.26 0.54 -2.84
N SER A 44 -9.55 1.84 -2.68
CA SER A 44 -10.81 2.33 -2.11
C SER A 44 -12.03 1.88 -2.90
N LYS A 45 -11.98 2.02 -4.24
CA LYS A 45 -13.06 1.59 -5.13
C LYS A 45 -13.28 0.08 -5.08
N GLN A 46 -12.21 -0.71 -4.98
CA GLN A 46 -12.29 -2.16 -4.83
C GLN A 46 -12.91 -2.59 -3.51
N VAL A 47 -12.47 -1.99 -2.40
CA VAL A 47 -13.01 -2.28 -1.07
C VAL A 47 -14.49 -1.88 -1.00
N THR A 48 -14.86 -0.73 -1.55
CA THR A 48 -16.25 -0.27 -1.60
C THR A 48 -17.12 -1.22 -2.42
N ALA A 49 -16.70 -1.56 -3.65
CA ALA A 49 -17.43 -2.50 -4.49
C ALA A 49 -17.60 -3.87 -3.82
N TRP A 50 -16.57 -4.38 -3.13
CA TRP A 50 -16.67 -5.62 -2.36
C TRP A 50 -17.67 -5.52 -1.20
N LYS A 51 -17.62 -4.44 -0.40
CA LYS A 51 -18.57 -4.20 0.71
C LYS A 51 -20.01 -4.12 0.22
N GLU A 52 -20.22 -3.47 -0.92
CA GLU A 52 -21.52 -3.27 -1.53
C GLU A 52 -21.98 -4.46 -2.39
N LYS A 53 -21.14 -5.50 -2.54
CA LYS A 53 -21.38 -6.68 -3.38
C LYS A 53 -21.63 -6.33 -4.85
N ILE A 54 -21.00 -5.27 -5.33
CA ILE A 54 -21.07 -4.80 -6.72
C ILE A 54 -20.05 -5.56 -7.56
N LEU A 55 -20.50 -6.07 -8.72
CA LEU A 55 -19.65 -6.73 -9.69
C LEU A 55 -18.85 -5.70 -10.49
N TYR A 56 -17.53 -5.70 -10.34
CA TYR A 56 -16.64 -4.81 -11.10
C TYR A 56 -16.05 -5.53 -12.34
N PRO A 57 -16.55 -5.24 -13.56
CA PRO A 57 -16.28 -6.09 -14.74
C PRO A 57 -14.81 -6.14 -15.18
N GLU A 58 -14.01 -5.10 -14.89
CA GLU A 58 -12.59 -5.08 -15.25
C GLU A 58 -11.71 -5.87 -14.27
N LEU A 59 -12.06 -5.93 -12.99
CA LEU A 59 -11.32 -6.74 -12.01
C LEU A 59 -11.60 -8.24 -12.15
N CYS A 60 -12.70 -8.60 -12.81
CA CYS A 60 -13.03 -10.00 -13.10
C CYS A 60 -12.27 -10.57 -14.31
N LYS A 61 -11.57 -9.74 -15.11
CA LYS A 61 -10.89 -10.19 -16.34
C LYS A 61 -9.44 -10.66 -16.12
N SER A 62 -8.85 -10.39 -14.95
CA SER A 62 -7.47 -10.79 -14.64
C SER A 62 -7.32 -11.20 -13.18
N ASN A 63 -7.43 -12.51 -12.90
CA ASN A 63 -7.38 -13.12 -11.57
C ASN A 63 -8.45 -12.60 -10.58
N PRO A 64 -8.95 -13.42 -9.64
CA PRO A 64 -9.62 -12.88 -8.46
C PRO A 64 -8.63 -11.90 -7.80
N SER A 65 -8.95 -10.60 -7.84
CA SER A 65 -8.08 -9.54 -7.33
C SER A 65 -7.48 -9.99 -6.01
N ILE A 66 -6.14 -10.00 -5.91
CA ILE A 66 -5.39 -10.37 -4.70
C ILE A 66 -5.97 -9.65 -3.48
N LEU A 67 -6.41 -8.40 -3.69
CA LEU A 67 -7.15 -7.61 -2.71
C LEU A 67 -8.45 -8.28 -2.26
N LEU A 68 -9.31 -8.79 -3.15
CA LEU A 68 -10.53 -9.51 -2.76
C LEU A 68 -10.23 -10.74 -1.89
N GLN A 69 -9.11 -11.43 -2.12
CA GLN A 69 -8.72 -12.58 -1.30
C GLN A 69 -8.25 -12.15 0.09
N ILE A 70 -7.50 -11.05 0.17
CA ILE A 70 -7.14 -10.38 1.43
C ILE A 70 -8.40 -9.92 2.19
N MET A 71 -9.37 -9.34 1.47
CA MET A 71 -10.62 -8.82 2.03
C MET A 71 -11.56 -9.90 2.55
N ASN A 72 -11.55 -11.11 1.96
CA ASN A 72 -12.39 -12.25 2.37
C ASN A 72 -11.90 -12.95 3.66
N ASP A 73 -11.22 -12.22 4.55
CA ASP A 73 -10.89 -12.60 5.92
C ASP A 73 -9.87 -13.74 6.14
N THR A 74 -9.17 -14.21 5.10
CA THR A 74 -8.15 -15.26 5.26
C THR A 74 -6.78 -14.75 5.73
N VAL A 75 -6.56 -13.44 5.67
CA VAL A 75 -5.27 -12.80 6.00
C VAL A 75 -5.45 -11.81 7.15
N THR A 76 -4.58 -11.89 8.15
CA THR A 76 -4.67 -11.10 9.39
C THR A 76 -3.45 -10.23 9.67
N ASN A 77 -2.34 -10.42 8.96
CA ASN A 77 -1.08 -9.73 9.11
C ASN A 77 -0.94 -8.53 8.15
N CYS A 78 -2.00 -7.76 7.98
CA CYS A 78 -1.99 -6.59 7.10
C CYS A 78 -1.58 -5.32 7.84
N ILE A 79 -0.74 -4.51 7.21
CA ILE A 79 -0.32 -3.18 7.64
C ILE A 79 -0.88 -2.17 6.65
N ASP A 80 -1.78 -1.32 7.11
CA ASP A 80 -2.38 -0.28 6.26
C ASP A 80 -1.41 0.91 6.13
N CYS A 81 -1.14 1.30 4.89
CA CYS A 81 -0.29 2.44 4.54
C CYS A 81 -0.99 3.36 3.53
N ALA A 82 -0.62 4.64 3.51
CA ALA A 82 -1.02 5.59 2.46
C ALA A 82 0.18 6.47 2.11
N MET A 83 0.20 7.05 0.91
CA MET A 83 1.20 8.07 0.58
C MET A 83 0.79 9.41 1.21
N ASN A 84 1.74 10.25 1.61
CA ASN A 84 1.49 11.54 2.30
C ASN A 84 0.56 12.51 1.55
N TYR A 85 0.52 12.44 0.22
CA TYR A 85 -0.37 13.22 -0.62
C TYR A 85 -1.57 12.43 -1.18
N THR A 86 -1.89 11.27 -0.60
CA THR A 86 -3.07 10.49 -0.97
C THR A 86 -4.34 11.29 -0.66
N ASN A 87 -5.24 11.44 -1.62
CA ASN A 87 -6.54 12.05 -1.39
C ASN A 87 -7.24 11.35 -0.20
N PRO A 88 -7.70 12.06 0.84
CA PRO A 88 -8.33 11.43 2.01
C PRO A 88 -9.52 10.54 1.67
N ASN A 89 -10.20 10.79 0.54
CA ASN A 89 -11.30 9.95 0.05
C ASN A 89 -10.86 8.56 -0.41
N TYR A 90 -9.56 8.34 -0.64
CA TYR A 90 -8.98 7.05 -1.00
C TYR A 90 -8.66 6.19 0.21
N LEU A 91 -8.74 6.76 1.42
CA LEU A 91 -8.58 5.99 2.64
C LEU A 91 -9.82 5.11 2.82
N ALA A 92 -9.70 3.83 2.46
CA ALA A 92 -10.78 2.89 2.69
C ALA A 92 -11.11 2.83 4.20
N PRO A 93 -12.37 2.58 4.58
CA PRO A 93 -12.75 2.48 5.99
C PRO A 93 -11.89 1.41 6.65
N LYS A 94 -11.26 1.76 7.79
CA LYS A 94 -10.26 0.94 8.51
C LYS A 94 -10.52 -0.55 8.31
N ASN A 95 -9.66 -1.18 7.52
CA ASN A 95 -9.54 -2.63 7.58
C ASN A 95 -8.86 -2.99 8.90
N LYS A 96 -8.80 -4.28 9.18
CA LYS A 96 -8.41 -4.89 10.46
C LYS A 96 -7.11 -4.39 11.10
N SER A 97 -6.28 -3.58 10.42
CA SER A 97 -5.13 -2.91 11.02
C SER A 97 -5.57 -1.94 12.13
N LYS A 98 -4.80 -1.94 13.21
CA LYS A 98 -4.99 -0.98 14.31
C LYS A 98 -4.45 0.42 13.97
N GLN A 99 -3.56 0.50 12.97
CA GLN A 99 -2.75 1.69 12.68
C GLN A 99 -2.59 1.89 11.17
N LEU A 100 -2.65 3.15 10.73
CA LEU A 100 -2.37 3.60 9.37
C LEU A 100 -1.02 4.33 9.38
N PHE A 101 -0.10 3.96 8.50
CA PHE A 101 1.20 4.63 8.35
C PHE A 101 1.22 5.47 7.08
N ILE A 102 1.68 6.71 7.18
CA ILE A 102 1.86 7.58 6.03
C ILE A 102 3.28 7.41 5.48
N ILE A 103 3.46 7.23 4.18
CA ILE A 103 4.76 7.07 3.54
C ILE A 103 5.03 8.32 2.68
N PRO A 104 6.23 8.91 2.72
CA PRO A 104 7.38 8.55 3.56
C PRO A 104 7.33 9.07 5.02
N ASP A 105 6.36 9.90 5.38
CA ASP A 105 6.34 10.66 6.64
C ASP A 105 6.44 9.84 7.94
N ASN A 106 5.87 8.64 8.00
CA ASN A 106 5.88 7.73 9.15
C ASN A 106 6.71 6.47 8.91
N MET A 107 7.73 6.56 8.06
CA MET A 107 8.57 5.41 7.75
C MET A 107 9.32 4.89 8.99
N THR A 108 9.81 5.77 9.87
CA THR A 108 10.47 5.35 11.10
C THR A 108 9.55 4.51 11.99
N GLU A 109 8.32 4.97 12.22
CA GLU A 109 7.33 4.23 12.99
C GLU A 109 6.91 2.94 12.29
N LEU A 110 6.81 2.94 10.96
CA LEU A 110 6.52 1.74 10.18
C LEU A 110 7.64 0.69 10.33
N VAL A 111 8.91 1.10 10.27
CA VAL A 111 10.06 0.21 10.50
C VAL A 111 10.02 -0.35 11.91
N CYS A 112 9.85 0.50 12.92
CA CYS A 112 9.76 0.04 14.30
C CYS A 112 8.58 -0.94 14.50
N TYR A 113 7.44 -0.67 13.87
CA TYR A 113 6.27 -1.55 13.92
C TYR A 113 6.57 -2.92 13.30
N ILE A 114 7.15 -2.94 12.09
CA ILE A 114 7.51 -4.17 11.36
C ILE A 114 8.49 -5.03 12.19
N HIS A 115 9.49 -4.40 12.81
CA HIS A 115 10.54 -5.09 13.56
C HIS A 115 10.21 -5.29 15.05
N ASN A 116 8.99 -4.98 15.49
CA ASN A 116 8.55 -5.04 16.89
C ASN A 116 9.48 -4.27 17.86
N ILE A 117 10.06 -3.16 17.40
CA ILE A 117 10.89 -2.27 18.21
C ILE A 117 9.97 -1.31 18.96
N LYS A 118 10.10 -1.26 20.30
CA LYS A 118 9.38 -0.28 21.11
C LYS A 118 10.11 1.06 21.02
N LEU A 119 9.39 2.10 20.63
CA LEU A 119 9.83 3.48 20.78
C LEU A 119 9.66 3.87 22.25
N ASP A 120 10.66 3.61 23.08
CA ASP A 120 10.69 4.20 24.42
C ASP A 120 11.08 5.68 24.30
N SER A 121 10.27 6.56 24.87
CA SER A 121 10.37 8.03 24.78
C SER A 121 11.64 8.63 25.39
N THR A 122 12.64 7.82 25.73
CA THR A 122 13.95 8.24 26.25
C THR A 122 15.10 7.98 25.28
N ASP A 123 14.87 7.25 24.18
CA ASP A 123 15.86 6.95 23.13
C ASP A 123 15.66 7.84 21.88
N GLU A 124 15.28 9.11 22.09
CA GLU A 124 15.15 10.11 21.02
C GLU A 124 16.45 10.36 20.24
N GLU A 125 17.62 9.94 20.75
CA GLU A 125 18.91 10.12 20.04
C GLU A 125 19.12 9.13 18.89
N ASN A 126 18.37 8.01 18.82
CA ASN A 126 18.53 6.99 17.75
C ASN A 126 17.44 7.03 16.66
N ILE A 127 16.33 7.72 16.91
CA ILE A 127 15.19 7.90 15.98
C ILE A 127 15.50 8.87 14.80
N PRO A 128 16.34 9.92 14.93
CA PRO A 128 16.61 10.91 13.88
C PRO A 128 17.39 10.38 12.66
N LEU A 129 18.11 9.25 12.81
CA LEU A 129 18.99 8.72 11.75
C LEU A 129 18.21 8.07 10.60
N ILE A 130 16.97 7.63 10.83
CA ILE A 130 16.15 6.98 9.81
C ILE A 130 15.49 8.05 8.90
N GLU A 131 14.95 9.12 9.48
CA GLU A 131 14.27 10.19 8.72
C GLU A 131 15.22 10.96 7.80
N GLU A 132 16.42 11.33 8.27
CA GLU A 132 17.39 12.03 7.41
C GLU A 132 17.81 11.16 6.21
N HIS A 133 17.96 9.85 6.39
CA HIS A 133 18.36 8.93 5.32
C HIS A 133 17.23 8.65 4.32
N ILE A 134 15.97 8.72 4.75
CA ILE A 134 14.82 8.53 3.87
C ILE A 134 14.73 9.64 2.84
N TYR A 135 14.91 10.90 3.22
CA TYR A 135 14.77 12.02 2.27
C TYR A 135 16.05 12.37 1.51
N SER A 136 17.23 11.91 1.99
CA SER A 136 18.52 12.22 1.37
C SER A 136 19.09 11.12 0.46
N SER A 137 18.51 9.92 0.47
CA SER A 137 18.92 8.82 -0.40
C SER A 137 18.36 8.98 -1.83
N ASP A 138 19.04 8.37 -2.81
CA ASP A 138 18.60 8.38 -4.22
C ASP A 138 17.20 7.75 -4.38
N ASP A 139 16.93 6.65 -3.70
CA ASP A 139 15.63 5.97 -3.72
C ASP A 139 14.53 6.78 -3.04
N GLY A 140 14.88 7.46 -1.94
CA GLY A 140 14.02 8.40 -1.25
C GLY A 140 13.60 9.58 -2.11
N LEU A 141 14.57 10.24 -2.74
CA LEU A 141 14.32 11.31 -3.69
C LEU A 141 13.49 10.82 -4.88
N ALA A 142 13.76 9.62 -5.40
CA ALA A 142 12.97 9.03 -6.47
C ALA A 142 11.51 8.79 -6.05
N MET A 143 11.28 8.31 -4.82
CA MET A 143 9.95 8.12 -4.26
C MET A 143 9.21 9.45 -4.11
N THR A 144 9.80 10.43 -3.44
CA THR A 144 9.16 11.74 -3.23
C THR A 144 8.82 12.42 -4.55
N ASN A 145 9.75 12.43 -5.53
CA ASN A 145 9.48 12.96 -6.86
C ASN A 145 8.36 12.21 -7.59
N ALA A 146 8.24 10.89 -7.41
CA ALA A 146 7.16 10.11 -8.01
C ALA A 146 5.81 10.45 -7.38
N ILE A 147 5.76 10.63 -6.05
CA ILE A 147 4.55 11.04 -5.33
C ILE A 147 4.14 12.45 -5.79
N ASP A 148 5.06 13.42 -5.76
CA ASP A 148 4.76 14.80 -6.16
C ASP A 148 4.18 14.88 -7.58
N ARG A 149 4.79 14.16 -8.53
CA ARG A 149 4.31 14.10 -9.91
C ARG A 149 2.94 13.44 -10.05
N ALA A 150 2.67 12.40 -9.27
CA ALA A 150 1.36 11.76 -9.25
C ALA A 150 0.31 12.72 -8.70
N THR A 151 0.60 13.39 -7.59
CA THR A 151 -0.28 14.39 -6.97
C THR A 151 -0.57 15.56 -7.88
N GLU A 152 0.45 16.13 -8.53
CA GLU A 152 0.26 17.20 -9.53
C GLU A 152 -0.65 16.76 -10.68
N TYR A 153 -0.46 15.53 -11.16
CA TYR A 153 -1.29 14.98 -12.23
C TYR A 153 -2.74 14.79 -11.78
N GLU A 154 -2.98 14.24 -10.59
CA GLU A 154 -4.32 14.07 -10.02
C GLU A 154 -5.04 15.41 -9.86
N LEU A 155 -4.35 16.46 -9.38
CA LEU A 155 -4.91 17.81 -9.24
C LEU A 155 -5.34 18.45 -10.57
N LEU A 156 -4.75 18.03 -11.69
CA LEU A 156 -5.06 18.55 -13.02
C LEU A 156 -6.05 17.67 -13.80
N HIS A 157 -6.31 16.45 -13.32
CA HIS A 157 -7.05 15.44 -14.05
C HIS A 157 -8.00 14.66 -13.12
N ASP A 158 -9.09 15.29 -12.68
CA ASP A 158 -10.10 14.66 -11.80
C ASP A 158 -10.70 13.34 -12.33
N ASP A 159 -10.60 13.08 -13.64
CA ASP A 159 -11.08 11.87 -14.31
C ASP A 159 -9.98 10.85 -14.63
N TRP A 160 -8.76 11.04 -14.12
CA TRP A 160 -7.59 10.21 -14.43
C TRP A 160 -7.86 8.72 -14.24
N PHE A 161 -8.52 8.35 -13.15
CA PHE A 161 -8.82 6.95 -12.84
C PHE A 161 -9.78 6.35 -13.86
N LEU A 162 -10.82 7.10 -14.26
CA LEU A 162 -11.80 6.66 -15.27
C LEU A 162 -11.17 6.59 -16.67
N LYS A 163 -10.18 7.42 -16.98
CA LYS A 163 -9.42 7.32 -18.23
C LYS A 163 -8.57 6.05 -18.30
N LEU A 164 -7.99 5.62 -17.17
CA LEU A 164 -7.24 4.36 -17.07
C LEU A 164 -8.14 3.13 -16.98
N HIS A 165 -9.35 3.30 -16.46
CA HIS A 165 -10.38 2.27 -16.27
C HIS A 165 -11.70 2.69 -16.93
N PRO A 166 -11.79 2.67 -18.28
CA PRO A 166 -12.87 3.29 -19.05
C PRO A 166 -14.22 2.58 -18.91
N HIS A 167 -14.30 1.41 -18.29
CA HIS A 167 -15.57 0.75 -18.03
C HIS A 167 -16.20 1.26 -16.72
N SER A 168 -17.33 1.94 -16.85
CA SER A 168 -18.13 2.45 -15.72
C SER A 168 -18.58 1.33 -14.79
N PHE A 169 -18.62 1.62 -13.49
CA PHE A 169 -19.25 0.80 -12.46
C PHE A 169 -20.70 0.53 -12.85
N THR A 170 -21.05 -0.73 -13.11
CA THR A 170 -22.46 -1.15 -13.17
C THR A 170 -22.89 -1.54 -11.77
N ILE A 171 -23.81 -0.76 -11.21
CA ILE A 171 -24.53 -1.06 -9.95
C ILE A 171 -25.55 -2.17 -10.22
#